data_AF-A0A3P7JXN6-F1
#
_entry.id   AF-A0A3P7JXN6-F1
#
_cell.length_a   1.000
_cell.length_b   1.000
_cell.length_c   1.000
_cell.angle_alpha   90.00
_cell.angle_beta   90.00
_cell.angle_gamma   90.00
#
_symmetry.space_group_name_H-M   'P 1'
#
loop_
_entity.id
_entity.type
_entity.pdbx_description
1 polymer ?
#
loop_
_entity_poly.entity_id
_entity_poly.type
_entity_poly.pdbx_seq_one_letter_code
_entity_poly.pdbx_strand_id
1 'polypeptide(L)' 'MNSCPLDATDCEKKLRNALCGVSPKTGKPYNKVLIVVEGIYSMEGTIVNLPEFIRIKKKYKAYLFLDEAHSALLDQLARE' A
#
# COMPACT_ATOMS: atom_id res chain seq x y z
N MET A 1 17.93 6.55 10.07
CA MET A 1 17.07 5.37 10.32
C MET A 1 16.05 5.34 9.21
N ASN A 2 16.37 4.59 8.16
CA ASN A 2 15.64 4.65 6.90
C ASN A 2 14.32 3.89 7.11
N SER A 3 13.22 4.63 7.18
CA SER A 3 11.87 4.10 7.19
C SER A 3 11.70 3.21 5.96
N CYS A 4 11.55 1.90 6.19
CA CYS A 4 11.23 0.96 5.13
C CYS A 4 9.96 1.48 4.43
N PRO A 5 9.95 1.62 3.09
CA PRO A 5 8.83 2.25 2.37
C PRO A 5 7.49 1.49 2.49
N LEU A 6 7.51 0.28 3.05
CA LEU A 6 6.36 -0.61 3.22
C LEU A 6 5.83 -0.67 4.66
N ASP A 7 6.12 0.31 5.51
CA ASP A 7 5.54 0.38 6.86
C ASP A 7 4.05 0.75 6.81
N ALA A 8 3.20 -0.22 7.17
CA ALA A 8 1.75 -0.04 7.29
C ALA A 8 1.38 1.11 8.24
N THR A 9 2.22 1.40 9.24
CA THR A 9 2.02 2.49 10.21
C THR A 9 2.12 3.85 9.55
N ASP A 10 3.10 4.05 8.66
CA ASP A 10 3.25 5.29 7.92
C ASP A 10 2.12 5.48 6.90
N CYS A 11 1.71 4.38 6.25
CA CYS A 11 0.53 4.38 5.40
C CYS A 11 -0.75 4.79 6.17
N GLU A 12 -0.97 4.22 7.36
CA GLU A 12 -2.12 4.56 8.23
C GLU A 12 -2.09 6.04 8.64
N LYS A 13 -0.92 6.58 8.96
CA LYS A 13 -0.75 8.01 9.31
C LYS A 13 -1.07 8.92 8.13
N LYS A 14 -0.56 8.63 6.93
CA LYS A 14 -0.86 9.37 5.70
C LYS A 14 -2.33 9.31 5.34
N LEU A 15 -2.94 8.13 5.44
CA LEU A 15 -4.37 7.91 5.22
C LEU A 15 -5.22 8.77 6.16
N ARG A 16 -4.90 8.75 7.47
CA ARG A 16 -5.60 9.56 8.46
C ARG A 16 -5.51 11.05 8.14
N ASN A 17 -4.31 11.54 7.80
CA ASN A 17 -4.11 12.94 7.47
C ASN A 17 -4.87 13.36 6.21
N ALA A 18 -4.91 12.49 5.20
CA ALA A 18 -5.66 12.73 3.97
C ALA A 18 -7.17 12.79 4.24
N LEU A 19 -7.71 11.88 5.05
CA LEU A 19 -9.14 11.86 5.40
C LEU A 19 -9.60 13.06 6.23
N CYS A 20 -8.72 13.64 7.06
CA CYS A 20 -9.00 14.87 7.78
C CYS A 20 -8.95 16.13 6.90
N GLY A 21 -8.33 16.04 5.72
CA GLY A 21 -8.16 17.15 4.79
C GLY A 21 -9.21 17.19 3.69
N VAL A 22 -9.17 18.27 2.91
CA VAL A 22 -9.90 18.39 1.65
C VAL A 22 -8.96 18.16 0.48
N SER A 23 -9.49 17.61 -0.61
CA SER A 23 -8.73 17.42 -1.84
C SER A 23 -8.37 18.79 -2.43
N PRO A 24 -7.07 19.10 -2.66
CA PRO A 24 -6.67 20.39 -3.22
C PRO A 24 -7.20 20.61 -4.65
N LYS A 25 -7.54 19.53 -5.37
CA LYS A 25 -8.09 19.60 -6.73
C LYS A 25 -9.58 19.92 -6.78
N THR A 26 -10.34 19.49 -5.78
CA THR A 26 -11.82 19.57 -5.82
C THR A 26 -12.43 20.37 -4.67
N GLY A 27 -11.63 20.73 -3.65
CA GLY A 27 -12.08 21.41 -2.43
C GLY A 27 -13.01 20.58 -1.56
N LYS A 28 -13.26 19.31 -1.90
CA LYS A 28 -14.18 18.41 -1.20
C LYS A 28 -13.42 17.37 -0.38
N PRO A 29 -14.03 16.83 0.69
CA PRO A 29 -13.46 15.70 1.42
C PRO A 29 -13.18 14.50 0.51
N TYR A 30 -12.21 13.68 0.89
CA TYR A 30 -11.94 12.43 0.18
C TYR A 30 -13.06 11.41 0.48
N ASN A 31 -13.87 11.10 -0.54
CA ASN A 31 -14.99 10.16 -0.39
C ASN A 31 -14.59 8.68 -0.54
N LYS A 32 -13.45 8.41 -1.19
CA LYS A 32 -12.93 7.06 -1.44
C LYS A 32 -11.40 7.10 -1.37
N VAL A 33 -10.81 6.11 -0.71
CA VAL A 33 -9.35 5.95 -0.67
C VAL A 33 -8.97 4.58 -1.22
N LEU A 34 -7.98 4.58 -2.11
CA LEU A 34 -7.39 3.39 -2.69
C LEU A 34 -5.95 3.26 -2.17
N ILE A 35 -5.66 2.15 -1.52
CA ILE A 35 -4.31 1.74 -1.14
C ILE A 35 -3.84 0.77 -2.21
N VAL A 36 -2.70 1.07 -2.84
CA VAL A 36 -2.03 0.18 -3.79
C VAL A 36 -0.75 -0.30 -3.13
N VAL A 37 -0.55 -1.61 -3.08
CA VAL A 37 0.64 -2.23 -2.48
C VAL A 37 1.27 -3.16 -3.50
N GLU A 38 2.58 -3.08 -3.66
CA GLU A 38 3.35 -4.03 -4.47
C GLU A 38 3.76 -5.21 -3.58
N GLY A 39 3.37 -6.43 -3.97
CA GLY A 39 3.49 -7.62 -3.11
C GLY A 39 4.93 -8.10 -2.86
N ILE A 40 5.84 -7.81 -3.80
CA ILE A 40 7.26 -8.18 -3.72
C ILE A 40 8.10 -7.02 -4.25
N TYR A 41 8.84 -6.34 -3.38
CA TYR A 41 9.91 -5.45 -3.81
C TYR A 41 11.14 -6.29 -4.16
N SER A 42 11.36 -6.46 -5.47
CA SER A 42 12.39 -7.34 -6.06
C SER A 42 13.85 -6.92 -5.77
N MET A 43 14.08 -5.80 -5.10
CA MET A 43 15.43 -5.30 -4.79
C MET A 43 16.00 -5.89 -3.48
N GLU A 44 15.16 -6.26 -2.51
CA GLU A 44 15.63 -6.79 -1.21
C GLU A 44 14.75 -7.91 -0.64
N GLY A 45 13.75 -8.41 -1.36
CA GLY A 45 12.92 -9.54 -0.90
C GLY A 45 12.07 -9.22 0.35
N THR A 46 11.78 -7.94 0.59
CA THR A 46 10.96 -7.54 1.74
C THR A 46 9.50 -7.91 1.50
N ILE A 47 8.99 -8.85 2.30
CA ILE A 47 7.60 -9.28 2.28
C ILE A 47 6.73 -8.22 2.95
N VAL A 48 5.69 -7.78 2.25
CA VAL A 48 4.67 -6.88 2.80
C VAL A 48 3.86 -7.58 3.89
N ASN A 49 3.64 -6.92 5.02
CA ASN A 49 2.72 -7.38 6.06
C ASN A 49 1.25 -7.17 5.64
N LEU A 50 0.77 -8.01 4.72
CA LEU A 50 -0.60 -7.95 4.18
C LEU A 50 -1.70 -7.96 5.26
N PRO A 51 -1.60 -8.75 6.36
CA PRO A 51 -2.56 -8.69 7.46
C PRO A 51 -2.79 -7.28 8.02
N GLU A 52 -1.73 -6.48 8.17
CA GLU A 52 -1.84 -5.10 8.69
C GLU A 52 -2.58 -4.18 7.69
N PHE A 53 -2.30 -4.31 6.39
CA PHE A 53 -3.02 -3.55 5.37
C PHE A 53 -4.50 -3.95 5.30
N ILE A 54 -4.84 -5.22 5.52
CA ILE A 54 -6.24 -5.67 5.62
C ILE A 54 -6.92 -5.06 6.85
N ARG A 55 -6.23 -4.96 7.99
CA ARG A 55 -6.74 -4.30 9.21
C ARG A 55 -7.05 -2.83 8.94
N ILE A 56 -6.11 -2.10 8.31
CA ILE A 56 -6.27 -0.69 7.94
C ILE A 56 -7.43 -0.52 6.94
N LYS A 57 -7.49 -1.34 5.90
CA LYS A 57 -8.58 -1.37 4.91
C LYS A 57 -9.94 -1.43 5.60
N LYS A 58 -10.12 -2.36 6.53
CA LYS A 58 -11.37 -2.54 7.29
C LYS A 58 -11.67 -1.34 8.18
N LYS A 59 -10.67 -0.81 8.89
CA LYS A 59 -10.81 0.33 9.81
C LYS A 59 -11.24 1.61 9.10
N TYR A 60 -10.69 1.89 7.92
CA TYR A 60 -10.93 3.13 7.18
C TYR A 60 -11.88 2.97 5.98
N LYS A 61 -12.46 1.78 5.78
CA LYS A 61 -13.29 1.44 4.60
C LYS A 61 -12.61 1.79 3.27
N ALA A 62 -11.29 1.62 3.22
CA ALA A 62 -10.49 1.86 2.02
C ALA A 62 -10.57 0.67 1.06
N TYR A 63 -10.22 0.90 -0.20
CA TYR A 63 -9.95 -0.16 -1.17
C TYR A 63 -8.48 -0.55 -1.08
N LEU A 64 -8.18 -1.83 -1.23
CA LEU A 64 -6.81 -2.35 -1.25
C LEU A 64 -6.61 -3.09 -2.56
N PHE A 65 -5.63 -2.65 -3.35
CA PHE A 65 -5.17 -3.28 -4.58
C PHE A 65 -3.76 -3.81 -4.36
N LEU A 66 -3.54 -5.06 -4.71
CA LEU A 66 -2.25 -5.72 -4.62
C LEU A 66 -1.72 -5.87 -6.06
N ASP A 67 -0.57 -5.26 -6.34
CA ASP A 67 0.13 -5.39 -7.61
C ASP A 67 1.24 -6.45 -7.49
N GLU A 68 1.08 -7.53 -8.24
CA GLU A 68 2.01 -8.67 -8.31
C GLU A 68 2.71 -8.75 -9.68
N ALA A 69 2.67 -7.68 -10.49
CA ALA A 69 3.24 -7.71 -11.84
C ALA A 69 4.75 -8.04 -11.88
N HIS A 70 5.47 -7.83 -10.77
CA HIS A 70 6.90 -8.14 -10.67
C HIS A 70 7.22 -9.62 -10.32
N SER A 71 6.29 -10.38 -9.74
CA SER A 71 6.54 -11.77 -9.31
C SER A 71 6.48 -12.76 -10.48
N ALA A 72 5.59 -12.51 -11.46
CA ALA A 72 5.46 -13.37 -12.64
C ALA A 72 6.72 -13.39 -13.51
N LEU A 73 7.50 -12.30 -13.52
CA LEU A 73 8.72 -12.21 -14.32
C LEU A 73 9.91 -12.94 -13.67
N LEU A 74 9.95 -13.04 -12.34
CA LEU A 74 11.01 -13.76 -11.62
C LEU A 74 10.76 -15.27 -11.50
N ASP A 75 9.51 -15.73 -11.63
CA ASP A 75 9.20 -17.17 -11.59
C ASP A 75 9.70 -17.92 -12.85
N GLN A 76 10.02 -17.20 -13.94
CA GLN A 76 10.64 -17.80 -15.13
C GLN A 76 12.18 -17.89 -15.06
N LEU A 77 12.84 -17.07 -14.25
CA LEU A 77 14.31 -17.06 -14.13
C LEU A 77 14.86 -17.92 -12.99
N ALA A 78 14.00 -18.39 -12.08
CA ALA A 78 14.35 -19.34 -11.03
C ALA A 78 14.12 -20.82 -11.42
N ARG A 79 13.90 -21.09 -12.72
CA ARG A 79 13.69 -22.44 -13.29
C ARG A 79 14.85 -22.97 -14.14
N GLU A 80 16.05 -22.40 -13.98
CA GLU A 80 17.30 -22.98 -14.52
C GLU A 80 18.18 -23.53 -13.40
#